data_AF-A0A7C7JE46-F1
#
_entry.id   AF-A0A7C7JE46-F1
#
_cell.length_a   1.000
_cell.length_b   1.000
_cell.length_c   1.000
_cell.angle_alpha   90.00
_cell.angle_beta   90.00
_cell.angle_gamma   90.00
#
_symmetry.space_group_name_H-M   'P 1'
#
loop_
_entity.id
_entity.type
_entity.pdbx_description
1 polymer ?
#
loop_
_entity_poly.entity_id
_entity_poly.type
_entity_poly.pdbx_seq_one_letter_code
_entity_poly.pdbx_strand_id
1 'polypeptide(L)'
;MISRKTPKADLENKRSTWRALGFIASLALILVALSWTSYDVVTRQARNLNADLLEDEEIPVNVVTPPPPPPPPQQTTVIEIIDDDEEIEIELEIEDIELDEDTEIEIIDDDDDVDDDTPFMIVENMPALAHCKSMRGDERHQCTQMEIIKYVSKNTKYPSIAKESGIQGTVFVYFVVGKDGYVKDVKILREVDPRLDKEAKRVVETLPRFDPGQQRGKSVSVQYTIPVKFIIR
;
A
#
# COMPACT_ATOMS: atom_id res chain seq x y z
N MET A 1 -0.04 -78.27 -37.85
CA MET A 1 0.06 -76.90 -37.30
C MET A 1 -1.34 -76.33 -37.21
N ILE A 2 -1.86 -76.13 -36.00
CA ILE A 2 -3.25 -75.71 -35.78
C ILE A 2 -3.28 -74.18 -35.83
N SER A 3 -3.79 -73.61 -36.93
CA SER A 3 -4.04 -72.17 -37.02
C SER A 3 -5.29 -71.84 -36.19
N ARG A 4 -5.09 -71.20 -35.03
CA ARG A 4 -6.12 -70.90 -34.02
C ARG A 4 -6.65 -69.46 -34.09
N LYS A 5 -6.54 -68.78 -35.24
CA LYS A 5 -7.07 -67.40 -35.40
C LYS A 5 -8.02 -67.34 -36.59
N THR A 6 -9.30 -67.11 -36.33
CA THR A 6 -10.30 -66.87 -37.36
C THR A 6 -10.17 -65.43 -37.87
N PRO A 7 -10.28 -65.17 -39.19
CA PRO A 7 -10.07 -63.82 -39.76
C PRO A 7 -11.11 -62.79 -39.31
N LYS A 8 -12.25 -63.24 -38.76
CA LYS A 8 -13.27 -62.38 -38.16
C LYS A 8 -12.90 -61.86 -36.76
N ALA A 9 -11.91 -62.45 -36.10
CA ALA A 9 -11.42 -62.06 -34.79
C ALA A 9 -10.13 -61.22 -34.84
N ASP A 10 -9.70 -60.80 -36.05
CA ASP A 10 -8.55 -59.92 -36.22
C ASP A 10 -8.93 -58.45 -35.96
N LEU A 11 -8.49 -57.94 -34.81
CA LEU A 11 -8.79 -56.59 -34.33
C LEU A 11 -7.77 -55.54 -34.77
N GLU A 12 -6.69 -55.93 -35.46
CA GLU A 12 -5.65 -55.00 -35.90
C GLU A 12 -6.20 -53.94 -36.86
N ASN A 13 -7.14 -54.31 -37.73
CA ASN A 13 -7.76 -53.37 -38.67
C ASN A 13 -8.62 -52.28 -37.97
N LYS A 14 -9.05 -52.52 -36.72
CA LYS A 14 -9.82 -51.56 -35.92
C LYS A 14 -8.96 -50.83 -34.88
N ARG A 15 -7.68 -51.15 -34.78
CA ARG A 15 -6.78 -50.57 -33.76
C ARG A 15 -6.65 -49.05 -33.91
N SER A 16 -6.59 -48.56 -35.16
CA SER A 16 -6.52 -47.12 -35.44
C SER A 16 -7.80 -46.38 -35.05
N THR A 17 -8.96 -46.96 -35.36
CA THR A 17 -10.25 -46.36 -35.01
C THR A 17 -10.49 -46.33 -33.50
N TRP A 18 -10.08 -47.36 -32.77
CA TRP A 18 -10.14 -47.37 -31.30
C TRP A 18 -9.22 -46.32 -30.66
N ARG A 19 -8.03 -46.09 -31.21
CA ARG A 19 -7.15 -45.00 -30.75
C ARG A 19 -7.77 -43.62 -31.00
N ALA A 20 -8.32 -43.40 -32.18
CA ALA A 20 -9.00 -42.14 -32.51
C ALA A 20 -10.21 -41.87 -31.60
N LEU A 21 -11.01 -42.90 -31.33
CA LEU A 21 -12.17 -42.81 -30.44
C LEU A 21 -11.76 -42.50 -28.98
N GLY A 22 -10.64 -43.06 -28.53
CA GLY A 22 -10.04 -42.74 -27.24
C GLY A 22 -9.58 -41.29 -27.12
N PHE A 23 -8.93 -40.74 -28.16
CA PHE A 23 -8.54 -39.33 -28.16
C PHE A 23 -9.75 -38.39 -28.12
N ILE A 24 -10.79 -38.67 -28.92
CA ILE A 24 -12.03 -37.89 -28.91
C ILE A 24 -12.68 -37.93 -27.53
N ALA A 25 -12.75 -39.10 -26.89
CA ALA A 25 -13.31 -39.23 -25.55
C ALA A 25 -12.49 -38.46 -24.50
N SER A 26 -11.15 -38.51 -24.59
CA SER A 26 -10.27 -37.77 -23.66
C SER A 26 -10.41 -36.25 -23.82
N LEU A 27 -10.50 -35.76 -25.06
CA LEU A 27 -10.66 -34.34 -25.36
C LEU A 27 -12.03 -33.84 -24.89
N ALA A 28 -13.09 -34.63 -25.10
CA ALA A 28 -14.42 -34.31 -24.58
C ALA A 28 -14.44 -34.23 -23.06
N LEU A 29 -13.75 -35.14 -22.36
CA LEU A 29 -13.66 -35.13 -20.90
C LEU A 29 -12.93 -33.87 -20.39
N ILE A 30 -11.84 -33.47 -21.05
CA ILE A 30 -11.11 -32.23 -20.72
C ILE A 30 -11.99 -31.00 -20.97
N LEU A 31 -12.72 -30.92 -22.08
CA LEU A 31 -13.60 -29.79 -22.36
C LEU A 31 -14.75 -29.69 -21.36
N VAL A 32 -15.33 -30.82 -20.95
CA VAL A 32 -16.35 -30.84 -19.88
C VAL A 32 -15.76 -30.34 -18.57
N ALA A 33 -14.56 -30.81 -18.18
CA ALA A 33 -13.89 -30.35 -16.98
C ALA A 33 -13.57 -28.84 -17.01
N LEU A 34 -13.13 -28.31 -18.16
CA LEU A 34 -12.88 -26.89 -18.36
C LEU A 34 -14.17 -26.05 -18.38
N SER A 35 -15.29 -26.61 -18.84
CA SER A 35 -16.59 -25.94 -18.76
C SER A 35 -17.17 -25.92 -17.34
N TRP A 36 -16.80 -26.91 -16.52
CA TRP A 36 -17.21 -26.98 -15.11
C TRP A 36 -16.35 -26.12 -14.21
N THR A 37 -15.07 -25.90 -14.56
CA THR A 37 -14.26 -24.90 -13.86
C THR A 37 -14.75 -23.51 -14.27
N SER A 38 -15.70 -22.98 -13.51
CA SER A 38 -16.12 -21.60 -13.61
C SER A 38 -14.92 -20.74 -13.20
N TYR A 39 -14.22 -20.16 -14.17
CA TYR A 39 -13.41 -18.98 -13.88
C TYR A 39 -14.42 -17.89 -13.54
N ASP A 40 -14.60 -17.63 -12.25
CA ASP A 40 -15.10 -16.33 -11.81
C ASP A 40 -14.06 -15.31 -12.27
N VAL A 41 -14.20 -14.86 -13.51
CA VAL A 41 -13.66 -13.57 -13.90
C VAL A 41 -14.47 -12.62 -13.06
N VAL A 42 -13.94 -12.26 -11.89
CA VAL A 42 -14.36 -11.07 -11.17
C VAL A 42 -14.01 -9.91 -12.09
N THR A 43 -14.79 -9.75 -13.15
CA THR A 43 -15.02 -8.46 -13.75
C THR A 43 -15.56 -7.67 -12.58
N ARG A 44 -14.68 -6.87 -11.97
CA ARG A 44 -15.14 -5.65 -11.33
C ARG A 44 -15.87 -4.93 -12.45
N GLN A 45 -17.16 -5.22 -12.57
CA GLN A 45 -18.11 -4.36 -13.22
C GLN A 45 -17.93 -3.07 -12.44
N ALA A 46 -17.08 -2.20 -12.98
CA ALA A 46 -17.11 -0.79 -12.69
C ALA A 46 -18.54 -0.41 -13.01
N ARG A 47 -19.36 -0.49 -11.96
CA ARG A 47 -20.73 -0.02 -11.92
C ARG A 47 -20.65 1.32 -12.59
N ASN A 48 -21.28 1.44 -13.76
CA ASN A 48 -21.35 2.66 -14.56
C ASN A 48 -21.62 3.84 -13.62
N LEU A 49 -20.55 4.47 -13.17
CA LEU A 49 -20.56 5.64 -12.33
C LEU A 49 -19.97 6.70 -13.25
N ASN A 50 -20.82 7.12 -14.17
CA ASN A 50 -20.71 8.37 -14.91
C ASN A 50 -19.30 8.63 -15.45
N ALA A 51 -18.95 7.95 -16.55
CA ALA A 51 -17.93 8.45 -17.47
C ALA A 51 -18.44 9.66 -18.29
N ASP A 52 -19.42 10.39 -17.76
CA ASP A 52 -20.19 11.46 -18.40
C ASP A 52 -20.25 12.72 -17.50
N LEU A 53 -19.44 12.78 -16.44
CA LEU A 53 -19.32 13.95 -15.54
C LEU A 53 -17.90 14.50 -15.44
N LEU A 54 -17.04 14.10 -16.39
CA LEU A 54 -15.82 14.81 -16.72
C LEU A 54 -16.03 15.46 -18.09
N GLU A 55 -17.10 16.23 -18.24
CA GLU A 55 -16.99 17.40 -19.11
C GLU A 55 -16.07 18.36 -18.37
N ASP A 56 -15.00 18.75 -19.05
CA ASP A 56 -13.95 19.63 -18.56
C ASP A 56 -14.53 20.89 -17.91
N GLU A 57 -14.67 20.88 -16.57
CA GLU A 57 -14.80 22.13 -15.82
C GLU A 57 -13.39 22.71 -15.71
N GLU A 58 -13.01 23.50 -16.72
CA GLU A 58 -11.76 24.25 -16.76
C GLU A 58 -11.66 25.11 -15.49
N ILE A 59 -10.84 24.68 -14.54
CA ILE A 59 -10.46 25.48 -13.38
C ILE A 59 -9.82 26.75 -13.93
N PRO A 60 -10.33 27.97 -13.65
CA PRO A 60 -9.68 29.17 -14.12
C PRO A 60 -8.27 29.21 -13.54
N VAL A 61 -7.26 29.13 -14.40
CA VAL A 61 -5.87 29.33 -14.01
C VAL A 61 -5.78 30.74 -13.46
N ASN A 62 -5.67 30.85 -12.13
CA ASN A 62 -5.43 32.11 -11.48
C ASN A 62 -3.99 32.51 -11.81
N VAL A 63 -3.82 33.26 -12.90
CA VAL A 63 -2.51 33.77 -13.33
C VAL A 63 -2.06 34.76 -12.26
N VAL A 64 -1.28 34.27 -11.30
CA VAL A 64 -0.54 35.13 -10.38
C VAL A 64 0.50 35.83 -11.24
N THR A 65 0.22 37.07 -11.63
CA THR A 65 1.24 37.93 -12.23
C THR A 65 2.40 37.98 -11.24
N PRO A 66 3.64 37.60 -11.63
CA PRO A 66 4.77 37.70 -10.74
C PRO A 66 4.86 39.14 -10.23
N PRO A 67 5.08 39.36 -8.92
CA PRO A 67 5.24 40.71 -8.41
C PRO A 67 6.36 41.41 -9.19
N PRO A 68 6.20 42.72 -9.49
CA PRO A 68 7.21 43.47 -10.22
C PRO A 68 8.57 43.26 -9.56
N PRO A 69 9.63 43.03 -10.35
CA PRO A 69 10.95 42.75 -9.81
C PRO A 69 11.34 43.86 -8.84
N PRO A 70 11.86 43.52 -7.64
CA PRO A 70 12.30 44.53 -6.69
C PRO A 70 13.34 45.44 -7.36
N PRO A 71 13.32 46.75 -7.05
CA PRO A 71 14.31 47.67 -7.58
C PRO A 71 15.72 47.13 -7.29
N PRO A 72 16.66 47.21 -8.25
CA PRO A 72 18.00 46.68 -8.07
C PRO A 72 18.62 47.21 -6.78
N PRO A 73 19.22 46.36 -5.93
CA PRO A 73 19.95 46.84 -4.77
C PRO A 73 21.02 47.82 -5.25
N GLN A 74 21.08 48.99 -4.62
CA GLN A 74 22.17 49.94 -4.85
C GLN A 74 23.46 49.24 -4.48
N GLN A 75 24.36 49.08 -5.47
CA GLN A 75 25.69 48.53 -5.22
C GLN A 75 26.43 49.51 -4.31
N THR A 76 26.62 49.12 -3.04
CA THR A 76 27.60 49.77 -2.19
C THR A 76 28.98 49.42 -2.69
N THR A 77 29.75 50.47 -2.90
CA THR A 77 31.07 50.55 -3.50
C THR A 77 32.16 49.85 -2.69
N VAL A 78 33.17 49.38 -3.44
CA VAL A 78 34.53 48.97 -3.04
C VAL A 78 34.62 47.62 -2.31
N ILE A 79 34.88 46.59 -3.10
CA ILE A 79 35.61 45.40 -2.65
C ILE A 79 37.07 45.67 -3.02
N GLU A 80 37.95 45.77 -2.02
CA GLU A 80 39.40 45.78 -2.22
C GLU A 80 39.80 44.36 -2.62
N ILE A 81 40.22 44.22 -3.87
CA ILE A 81 40.65 42.95 -4.46
C ILE A 81 42.07 42.73 -3.95
N ILE A 82 42.23 41.74 -3.07
CA ILE A 82 43.53 41.14 -2.77
C ILE A 82 43.74 40.08 -3.84
N ASP A 83 44.79 40.25 -4.63
CA ASP A 83 45.23 39.26 -5.61
C ASP A 83 45.84 38.06 -4.86
N ASP A 84 45.11 36.95 -4.78
CA ASP A 84 45.64 35.63 -4.41
C ASP A 84 45.99 34.88 -5.71
N ASP A 85 47.18 35.16 -6.24
CA ASP A 85 47.86 34.33 -7.23
C ASP A 85 48.64 33.21 -6.50
N GLU A 86 47.94 32.19 -6.01
CA GLU A 86 48.56 30.90 -5.71
C GLU A 86 47.92 29.82 -6.60
N GLU A 87 48.69 29.36 -7.59
CA GLU A 87 48.37 28.16 -8.38
C GLU A 87 48.40 26.95 -7.44
N ILE A 88 47.22 26.44 -7.09
CA ILE A 88 47.10 25.16 -6.40
C ILE A 88 47.34 24.05 -7.43
N GLU A 89 48.57 23.56 -7.52
CA GLU A 89 48.86 22.27 -8.16
C GLU A 89 48.30 21.14 -7.28
N ILE A 90 47.08 20.70 -7.59
CA ILE A 90 46.50 19.51 -6.98
C ILE A 90 47.10 18.29 -7.68
N GLU A 91 48.19 17.74 -7.13
CA GLU A 91 48.71 16.44 -7.52
C GLU A 91 47.75 15.36 -6.95
N LEU A 92 46.88 14.84 -7.82
CA LEU A 92 45.99 13.72 -7.49
C LEU A 92 46.82 12.42 -7.47
N GLU A 93 47.30 12.05 -6.29
CA GLU A 93 47.87 10.72 -6.04
C GLU A 93 46.71 9.72 -5.93
N ILE A 94 46.49 8.95 -6.99
CA ILE A 94 45.50 7.87 -7.03
C ILE A 94 46.20 6.64 -6.47
N GLU A 95 45.91 6.28 -5.23
CA GLU A 95 46.44 5.07 -4.61
C GLU A 95 45.63 3.86 -5.13
N ASP A 96 46.23 3.08 -6.03
CA ASP A 96 45.64 1.84 -6.54
C ASP A 96 45.57 0.82 -5.41
N ILE A 97 44.35 0.48 -4.98
CA ILE A 97 44.12 -0.56 -3.97
C ILE A 97 44.25 -1.91 -4.67
N GLU A 98 45.43 -2.53 -4.58
CA GLU A 98 45.63 -3.93 -4.96
C GLU A 98 44.99 -4.83 -3.89
N LEU A 99 43.86 -5.46 -4.22
CA LEU A 99 43.21 -6.46 -3.38
C LEU A 99 43.89 -7.81 -3.60
N ASP A 100 44.65 -8.27 -2.62
CA ASP A 100 45.28 -9.59 -2.61
C ASP A 100 44.23 -10.70 -2.46
N GLU A 101 44.50 -11.87 -3.07
CA GLU A 101 43.61 -13.05 -3.09
C GLU A 101 43.33 -13.63 -1.68
N ASP A 102 44.11 -13.19 -0.68
CA ASP A 102 44.03 -13.60 0.73
C ASP A 102 43.27 -12.59 1.62
N THR A 103 42.64 -11.56 1.02
CA THR A 103 41.83 -10.60 1.78
C THR A 103 40.59 -11.31 2.33
N GLU A 104 40.65 -11.73 3.59
CA GLU A 104 39.48 -12.25 4.31
C GLU A 104 38.45 -11.12 4.42
N ILE A 105 37.42 -11.19 3.57
CA ILE A 105 36.23 -10.36 3.70
C ILE A 105 35.56 -10.81 5.00
N GLU A 106 35.78 -10.09 6.10
CA GLU A 106 34.86 -10.14 7.23
C GLU A 106 33.51 -9.70 6.68
N ILE A 107 32.60 -10.67 6.54
CA ILE A 107 31.18 -10.38 6.41
C ILE A 107 30.83 -9.78 7.76
N ILE A 108 30.90 -8.45 7.83
CA ILE A 108 30.14 -7.71 8.82
C ILE A 108 28.71 -8.11 8.47
N ASP A 109 28.13 -9.00 9.28
CA ASP A 109 26.68 -9.10 9.36
C ASP A 109 26.25 -7.70 9.77
N ASP A 110 25.93 -6.86 8.77
CA ASP A 110 25.10 -5.69 8.96
C ASP A 110 23.77 -6.25 9.46
N ASP A 111 23.72 -6.56 10.76
CA ASP A 111 22.51 -6.46 11.54
C ASP A 111 22.08 -5.00 11.37
N ASP A 112 21.38 -4.74 10.26
CA ASP A 112 20.52 -3.59 10.02
C ASP A 112 19.38 -3.63 11.07
N ASP A 113 19.76 -3.57 12.34
CA ASP A 113 18.98 -2.96 13.41
C ASP A 113 19.25 -1.44 13.35
N VAL A 114 19.20 -0.88 12.14
CA VAL A 114 18.84 0.52 11.98
C VAL A 114 17.42 0.59 12.53
N ASP A 115 17.30 1.05 13.77
CA ASP A 115 16.08 1.55 14.38
C ASP A 115 15.60 2.78 13.58
N ASP A 116 15.30 2.59 12.30
CA ASP A 116 14.42 3.48 11.56
C ASP A 116 13.03 3.23 12.15
N ASP A 117 12.76 3.88 13.28
CA ASP A 117 11.45 4.03 13.91
C ASP A 117 10.46 4.82 13.02
N THR A 118 10.73 4.89 11.71
CA THR A 118 9.83 5.44 10.71
C THR A 118 8.65 4.48 10.53
N PRO A 119 7.42 4.93 10.78
CA PRO A 119 6.25 4.09 10.58
C PRO A 119 6.07 3.74 9.10
N PHE A 120 5.92 2.46 8.80
CA PHE A 120 5.66 2.00 7.43
C PHE A 120 4.23 2.39 7.01
N MET A 121 4.07 2.75 5.74
CA MET A 121 2.74 2.97 5.15
C MET A 121 2.08 1.69 4.65
N ILE A 122 2.87 0.79 4.09
CA ILE A 122 2.40 -0.45 3.48
C ILE A 122 3.37 -1.56 3.90
N VAL A 123 2.80 -2.67 4.37
CA VAL A 123 3.53 -3.85 4.83
C VAL A 123 2.85 -5.12 4.32
N GLU A 124 3.58 -6.23 4.26
CA GLU A 124 3.07 -7.54 3.81
C GLU A 124 1.84 -7.99 4.60
N ASN A 125 1.87 -7.88 5.93
CA ASN A 125 0.71 -8.12 6.77
C ASN A 125 0.41 -6.86 7.59
N MET A 126 -0.64 -6.15 7.19
CA MET A 126 -1.14 -4.97 7.90
C MET A 126 -1.59 -5.32 9.33
N PRO A 127 -1.57 -4.38 10.28
CA PRO A 127 -2.15 -4.61 11.60
C PRO A 127 -3.59 -5.13 11.54
N ALA A 128 -3.95 -6.04 12.44
CA ALA A 128 -5.32 -6.57 12.52
C ALA A 128 -6.02 -6.22 13.82
N LEU A 129 -7.30 -5.84 13.71
CA LEU A 129 -8.16 -5.57 14.86
C LEU A 129 -9.18 -6.71 15.08
N ALA A 130 -9.40 -7.08 16.34
CA ALA A 130 -10.41 -8.05 16.74
C ALA A 130 -10.35 -9.39 15.96
N HIS A 131 -11.36 -9.66 15.12
CA HIS A 131 -11.53 -10.91 14.37
C HIS A 131 -10.75 -10.94 13.05
N CYS A 132 -10.16 -9.81 12.62
CA CYS A 132 -9.43 -9.75 11.35
C CYS A 132 -8.08 -10.49 11.37
N LYS A 133 -7.66 -11.03 12.53
CA LYS A 133 -6.37 -11.70 12.73
C LYS A 133 -6.17 -12.97 11.90
N SER A 134 -7.25 -13.65 11.54
CA SER A 134 -7.22 -14.89 10.75
C SER A 134 -6.93 -14.65 9.26
N MET A 135 -7.12 -13.43 8.78
CA MET A 135 -6.89 -13.05 7.38
C MET A 135 -5.45 -12.58 7.16
N ARG A 136 -5.01 -12.58 5.89
CA ARG A 136 -3.68 -12.12 5.45
C ARG A 136 -3.81 -11.21 4.23
N GLY A 137 -2.76 -10.43 3.92
CA GLY A 137 -2.72 -9.54 2.75
C GLY A 137 -3.84 -8.50 2.72
N ASP A 138 -4.41 -8.26 1.54
CA ASP A 138 -5.40 -7.19 1.30
C ASP A 138 -6.72 -7.38 2.05
N GLU A 139 -7.19 -8.62 2.19
CA GLU A 139 -8.44 -8.94 2.91
C GLU A 139 -8.35 -8.52 4.39
N ARG A 140 -7.18 -8.75 4.99
CA ARG A 140 -6.88 -8.35 6.37
C ARG A 140 -6.92 -6.83 6.53
N HIS A 141 -6.33 -6.11 5.58
CA HIS A 141 -6.31 -4.65 5.57
C HIS A 141 -7.74 -4.09 5.49
N GLN A 142 -8.55 -4.59 4.55
CA GLN A 142 -9.92 -4.12 4.35
C GLN A 142 -10.82 -4.42 5.56
N CYS A 143 -10.74 -5.63 6.13
CA CYS A 143 -11.46 -5.98 7.35
C CYS A 143 -11.11 -5.04 8.50
N THR A 144 -9.81 -4.79 8.70
CA THR A 144 -9.34 -3.97 9.82
C THR A 144 -9.80 -2.53 9.69
N GLN A 145 -9.72 -1.96 8.48
CA GLN A 145 -10.22 -0.62 8.20
C GLN A 145 -11.72 -0.50 8.52
N MET A 146 -12.52 -1.50 8.12
CA MET A 146 -13.95 -1.51 8.41
C MET A 146 -14.24 -1.62 9.91
N GLU A 147 -13.51 -2.48 10.63
CA GLU A 147 -13.73 -2.68 12.07
C GLU A 147 -13.31 -1.44 12.88
N ILE A 148 -12.25 -0.73 12.48
CA ILE A 148 -11.89 0.56 13.08
C ILE A 148 -13.01 1.56 12.88
N ILE A 149 -13.50 1.75 11.64
CA ILE A 149 -14.58 2.71 11.34
C ILE A 149 -15.84 2.38 12.16
N LYS A 150 -16.18 1.09 12.25
CA LYS A 150 -17.32 0.60 13.04
C LYS A 150 -17.13 0.87 14.54
N TYR A 151 -15.95 0.58 15.07
CA TYR A 151 -15.61 0.86 16.47
C TYR A 151 -15.71 2.35 16.78
N VAL A 152 -15.11 3.18 15.92
CA VAL A 152 -15.13 4.63 16.06
C VAL A 152 -16.57 5.13 16.00
N SER A 153 -17.35 4.74 14.98
CA SER A 153 -18.75 5.16 14.86
C SER A 153 -19.62 4.73 16.05
N LYS A 154 -19.31 3.59 16.69
CA LYS A 154 -20.05 3.11 17.87
C LYS A 154 -19.69 3.86 19.15
N ASN A 155 -18.42 4.25 19.30
CA ASN A 155 -17.90 4.87 20.53
C ASN A 155 -17.78 6.40 20.47
N THR A 156 -18.04 7.00 19.31
CA THR A 156 -18.05 8.45 19.12
C THR A 156 -19.31 9.06 19.72
N LYS A 157 -19.13 10.07 20.57
CA LYS A 157 -20.21 10.85 21.17
C LYS A 157 -20.21 12.26 20.61
N TYR A 158 -21.31 12.66 20.00
CA TYR A 158 -21.44 14.02 19.47
C TYR A 158 -21.48 15.04 20.63
N PRO A 159 -20.54 16.02 20.70
CA PRO A 159 -20.59 17.06 21.72
C PRO A 159 -21.86 17.91 21.59
N SER A 160 -22.61 18.11 22.68
CA SER A 160 -23.90 18.85 22.68
C SER A 160 -23.77 20.24 22.06
N ILE A 161 -22.72 20.98 22.40
CA ILE A 161 -22.46 22.34 21.91
C ILE A 161 -22.28 22.35 20.37
N ALA A 162 -21.55 21.37 19.82
CA ALA A 162 -21.35 21.26 18.38
C ALA A 162 -22.66 20.87 17.67
N LYS A 163 -23.50 20.06 18.33
CA LYS A 163 -24.82 19.65 17.82
C LYS A 163 -25.79 20.83 17.79
N GLU A 164 -25.84 21.63 18.85
CA GLU A 164 -26.67 22.85 18.96
C GLU A 164 -26.25 23.91 17.93
N SER A 165 -24.95 24.00 17.66
CA SER A 165 -24.39 24.93 16.66
C SER A 165 -24.50 24.41 15.22
N GLY A 166 -25.04 23.21 14.99
CA GLY A 166 -25.20 22.64 13.66
C GLY A 166 -23.90 22.28 12.94
N ILE A 167 -22.77 22.18 13.65
CA ILE A 167 -21.44 22.00 13.06
C ILE A 167 -21.26 20.55 12.65
N GLN A 168 -21.11 20.25 11.36
CA GLN A 168 -20.88 18.90 10.82
C GLN A 168 -19.59 18.83 10.01
N GLY A 169 -19.06 17.63 9.82
CA GLY A 169 -17.89 17.44 8.97
C GLY A 169 -17.25 16.07 9.11
N THR A 170 -16.09 15.91 8.46
CA THR A 170 -15.28 14.69 8.58
C THR A 170 -13.88 15.08 9.03
N VAL A 171 -13.51 14.61 10.22
CA VAL A 171 -12.19 14.82 10.82
C VAL A 171 -11.28 13.68 10.37
N PHE A 172 -10.09 13.98 9.86
CA PHE A 172 -9.11 12.95 9.50
C PHE A 172 -8.09 12.81 10.62
N VAL A 173 -8.01 11.61 11.18
CA VAL A 173 -7.11 11.30 12.30
C VAL A 173 -6.00 10.37 11.82
N TYR A 174 -4.76 10.81 12.04
CA TYR A 174 -3.55 10.04 11.86
C TYR A 174 -3.16 9.37 13.18
N PHE A 175 -2.66 8.15 13.11
CA PHE A 175 -2.06 7.47 14.25
C PHE A 175 -1.12 6.35 13.78
N VAL A 176 -0.25 5.90 14.67
CA VAL A 176 0.69 4.81 14.41
C VAL A 176 0.31 3.61 15.28
N VAL A 177 0.24 2.43 14.68
CA VAL A 177 0.15 1.17 15.43
C VAL A 177 1.58 0.66 15.63
N GLY A 178 2.04 0.63 16.87
CA GLY A 178 3.41 0.21 17.20
C GLY A 178 3.63 -1.30 17.06
N LYS A 179 4.89 -1.71 17.15
CA LYS A 179 5.33 -3.13 17.21
C LYS A 179 4.64 -3.92 18.35
N ASP A 180 4.22 -3.23 19.40
CA ASP A 180 3.48 -3.76 20.56
C ASP A 180 1.97 -3.92 20.31
N GLY A 181 1.45 -3.35 19.21
CA GLY A 181 0.03 -3.33 18.85
C GLY A 181 -0.75 -2.21 19.53
N TYR A 182 -0.10 -1.28 20.23
CA TYR A 182 -0.75 -0.11 20.81
C TYR A 182 -0.76 1.05 19.82
N VAL A 183 -1.80 1.88 19.93
CA VAL A 183 -1.91 3.13 19.18
C VAL A 183 -1.01 4.19 19.81
N LYS A 184 -0.18 4.83 19.00
CA LYS A 184 0.77 5.90 19.36
C LYS A 184 0.62 7.06 18.37
N ASP A 185 1.18 8.21 18.72
CA ASP A 185 1.29 9.39 17.85
C ASP A 185 -0.02 9.84 17.17
N VAL A 186 -1.09 9.93 17.95
CA VAL A 186 -2.39 10.36 17.44
C VAL A 186 -2.37 11.86 17.12
N LYS A 187 -2.55 12.20 15.84
CA LYS A 187 -2.56 13.56 15.30
C LYS A 187 -3.80 13.78 14.43
N ILE A 188 -4.26 15.03 14.34
CA ILE A 188 -5.38 15.39 13.48
C ILE A 188 -4.81 16.04 12.23
N LEU A 189 -5.08 15.46 11.07
CA LEU A 189 -4.58 15.97 9.78
C LEU A 189 -5.52 17.00 9.19
N ARG A 190 -6.83 16.82 9.39
CA ARG A 190 -7.85 17.76 8.93
C ARG A 190 -8.82 18.05 10.06
N GLU A 191 -8.67 19.25 10.60
CA GLU A 191 -9.51 19.82 11.64
C GLU A 191 -10.84 20.31 11.05
N VAL A 192 -11.89 20.32 11.88
CA VAL A 192 -13.21 20.84 11.51
C VAL A 192 -13.70 21.81 12.56
N ASP A 193 -13.77 21.34 13.81
CA ASP A 193 -14.06 22.15 14.98
C ASP A 193 -13.34 21.53 16.18
N PRO A 194 -12.69 22.33 17.04
CA PRO A 194 -11.88 21.83 18.15
C PRO A 194 -12.61 20.84 19.07
N ARG A 195 -13.95 20.92 19.17
CA ARG A 195 -14.77 20.03 20.00
C ARG A 195 -14.94 18.66 19.35
N LEU A 196 -15.17 18.63 18.03
CA LEU A 196 -15.26 17.38 17.26
C LEU A 196 -13.89 16.71 17.18
N ASP A 197 -12.85 17.51 16.98
CA ASP A 197 -11.46 17.09 16.89
C ASP A 197 -10.99 16.40 18.18
N LYS A 198 -11.29 17.01 19.34
CA LYS A 198 -11.01 16.44 20.67
C LYS A 198 -11.71 15.09 20.88
N GLU A 199 -12.97 14.97 20.45
CA GLU A 199 -13.70 13.72 20.56
C GLU A 199 -13.14 12.65 19.63
N ALA A 200 -12.83 13.00 18.37
CA ALA A 200 -12.23 12.08 17.42
C ALA A 200 -10.90 11.53 17.95
N LYS A 201 -10.04 12.39 18.49
CA LYS A 201 -8.78 11.98 19.13
C LYS A 201 -9.01 11.02 20.29
N ARG A 202 -9.94 11.34 21.21
CA ARG A 202 -10.30 10.48 22.35
C ARG A 202 -10.71 9.08 21.91
N VAL A 203 -11.54 8.97 20.88
CA VAL A 203 -12.05 7.67 20.41
C VAL A 203 -10.94 6.82 19.81
N VAL A 204 -10.04 7.43 19.05
CA VAL A 204 -8.87 6.74 18.45
C VAL A 204 -7.91 6.25 19.53
N GLU A 205 -7.66 7.05 20.57
CA GLU A 205 -6.83 6.64 21.71
C GLU A 205 -7.44 5.46 22.51
N THR A 206 -8.77 5.31 22.48
CA THR A 206 -9.46 4.19 23.15
C THR A 206 -9.54 2.91 22.31
N LEU A 207 -8.97 2.87 21.10
CA LEU A 207 -8.96 1.68 20.27
C LEU A 207 -8.34 0.48 21.01
N PRO A 208 -8.89 -0.73 20.84
CA PRO A 208 -8.33 -1.91 21.45
C PRO A 208 -6.98 -2.26 20.83
N ARG A 209 -6.19 -3.07 21.54
CA ARG A 209 -4.88 -3.53 21.08
C ARG A 209 -4.99 -4.28 19.74
N PHE A 210 -4.14 -3.88 18.81
CA PHE A 210 -3.99 -4.49 17.50
C PHE A 210 -3.04 -5.68 17.55
N ASP A 211 -3.21 -6.58 16.58
CA ASP A 211 -2.12 -7.47 16.16
C ASP A 211 -1.16 -6.63 15.30
N PRO A 212 0.14 -6.56 15.62
CA PRO A 212 1.07 -5.64 14.96
C PRO A 212 1.25 -5.97 13.49
N GLY A 213 1.72 -4.98 12.73
CA GLY A 213 2.11 -5.18 11.34
C GLY A 213 3.34 -6.08 11.26
N GLN A 214 3.46 -6.86 10.19
CA GLN A 214 4.63 -7.70 9.94
C GLN A 214 5.18 -7.44 8.55
N GLN A 215 6.50 -7.28 8.49
CA GLN A 215 7.27 -7.11 7.26
C GLN A 215 8.49 -8.04 7.34
N ARG A 216 8.69 -8.92 6.33
CA ARG A 216 9.81 -9.88 6.32
C ARG A 216 9.90 -10.72 7.62
N GLY A 217 8.75 -11.04 8.21
CA GLY A 217 8.66 -11.78 9.48
C GLY A 217 8.98 -10.98 10.76
N LYS A 218 9.45 -9.72 10.66
CA LYS A 218 9.67 -8.82 11.80
C LYS A 218 8.41 -7.98 12.07
N SER A 219 8.10 -7.72 13.34
CA SER A 219 7.02 -6.80 13.72
C SER A 219 7.44 -5.35 13.51
N VAL A 220 6.61 -4.58 12.82
CA VAL A 220 6.91 -3.20 12.43
C VAL A 220 5.78 -2.24 12.80
N SER A 221 6.15 -0.98 13.03
CA SER A 221 5.19 0.10 13.28
C SER A 221 4.55 0.53 11.97
N VAL A 222 3.23 0.68 11.94
CA VAL A 222 2.47 1.01 10.72
C VAL A 222 1.58 2.23 10.96
N GLN A 223 1.63 3.20 10.05
CA GLN A 223 0.78 4.38 10.14
C GLN A 223 -0.57 4.19 9.49
N TYR A 224 -1.60 4.79 10.10
CA TYR A 224 -2.98 4.79 9.64
C TYR A 224 -3.53 6.20 9.59
N THR A 225 -4.43 6.43 8.63
CA THR A 225 -5.27 7.62 8.59
C THR A 225 -6.71 7.19 8.42
N ILE A 226 -7.60 7.60 9.32
CA ILE A 226 -9.01 7.23 9.27
C ILE A 226 -9.92 8.48 9.24
N PRO A 227 -11.02 8.44 8.46
CA PRO A 227 -12.03 9.48 8.49
C PRO A 227 -13.05 9.23 9.61
N VAL A 228 -13.26 10.22 10.47
CA VAL A 228 -14.31 10.24 11.49
C VAL A 228 -15.40 11.21 11.06
N LYS A 229 -16.56 10.67 10.66
CA LYS A 229 -17.67 11.47 10.13
C LYS A 229 -18.65 11.86 11.23
N PHE A 230 -18.84 13.15 11.43
CA PHE A 230 -19.85 13.73 12.31
C PHE A 230 -21.01 14.25 11.46
N ILE A 231 -22.15 13.56 11.55
CA ILE A 231 -23.40 13.94 10.90
C ILE A 231 -24.50 14.06 11.95
N ILE A 232 -25.30 15.12 11.87
CA ILE A 232 -26.53 15.23 12.65
C ILE A 232 -27.60 14.49 11.86
N ARG A 233 -28.24 13.52 12.53
CA ARG A 233 -29.45 12.85 12.02
C ARG A 233 -30.68 13.51 12.62
#